data_AF-A0A967BCH6-F1
#
_entry.id   AF-A0A967BCH6-F1
#
_cell.length_a   1.000
_cell.length_b   1.000
_cell.length_c   1.000
_cell.angle_alpha   90.00
_cell.angle_beta   90.00
_cell.angle_gamma   90.00
#
_symmetry.space_group_name_H-M   'P 1'
#
loop_
_entity.id
_entity.type
_entity.pdbx_description
1 polymer ?
#
loop_
_entity_poly.entity_id
_entity_poly.type
_entity_poly.pdbx_seq_one_letter_code
_entity_poly.pdbx_strand_id
1 'polypeptide(L)'
;MFGLGKKDEDGKQVRVEHRGKYTRASRTGGVSARAEKKLGRVNLTANTSKGLRTSTRIANGTRVALQNGRFQLIGRWRAGPFGLNLSKTGVSASVKNKAGTFNFLKPQYSSFKFAGVQLRGKKAAQLQLIFMAIMVAVWLVTFGFRLAVFLFWLIFLPVMVFWDMVVGFVRGFRETR
;
A
#
# COMPACT_ATOMS: atom_id res chain seq x y z
N MET A 1 6.50 -2.83 30.52
CA MET A 1 6.94 -1.52 29.98
C MET A 1 5.86 -0.48 30.27
N PHE A 2 6.23 0.62 30.94
CA PHE A 2 5.35 1.77 31.14
C PHE A 2 5.44 2.68 29.92
N GLY A 3 4.31 2.98 29.29
CA GLY A 3 4.18 3.85 28.13
C GLY A 3 4.10 5.33 28.51
N LEU A 4 4.93 5.77 29.47
CA LEU A 4 5.06 7.16 29.88
C LEU A 4 6.06 7.87 28.94
N GLY A 5 5.80 9.12 28.55
CA GLY A 5 6.72 9.93 27.72
C GLY A 5 6.37 10.08 26.23
N LYS A 6 5.43 9.29 25.69
CA LYS A 6 4.93 9.52 24.32
C LYS A 6 4.00 10.73 24.28
N LYS A 7 4.50 11.86 23.75
CA LYS A 7 3.77 13.12 23.59
C LYS A 7 3.22 13.28 22.16
N ASP A 8 2.11 14.01 22.01
CA ASP A 8 1.59 14.45 20.72
C ASP A 8 2.31 15.71 20.25
N GLU A 9 1.88 16.24 19.10
CA GLU A 9 2.43 17.45 18.48
C GLU A 9 2.26 18.70 19.40
N ASP A 10 1.31 18.67 20.34
CA ASP A 10 1.05 19.73 21.34
C ASP A 10 1.76 19.47 22.69
N GLY A 11 2.65 18.47 22.76
CA GLY A 11 3.39 18.14 23.97
C GLY A 11 2.59 17.40 25.05
N LYS A 12 1.35 16.99 24.77
CA LYS A 12 0.49 16.26 25.73
C LYS A 12 0.74 14.77 25.66
N GLN A 13 0.69 14.10 26.81
CA GLN A 13 0.87 12.65 26.89
C GLN A 13 -0.24 11.91 26.11
N VAL A 14 0.12 11.20 25.03
CA VAL A 14 -0.82 10.49 24.14
C VAL A 14 -1.51 9.34 24.85
N ARG A 15 -0.78 8.62 25.71
CA ARG A 15 -1.33 7.46 26.43
C ARG A 15 -0.55 7.18 27.70
N VAL A 16 -1.26 6.87 28.79
CA VAL A 16 -0.69 6.28 30.00
C VAL A 16 -1.14 4.82 30.03
N GLU A 17 -0.23 3.91 29.71
CA GLU A 17 -0.46 2.47 29.80
C GLU A 17 0.75 1.72 30.38
N HIS A 18 0.51 0.74 31.22
CA HIS A 18 1.48 -0.29 31.57
C HIS A 18 1.14 -1.57 30.79
N ARG A 19 2.13 -2.15 30.13
CA ARG A 19 1.98 -3.44 29.44
C ARG A 19 3.04 -4.43 29.93
N GLY A 20 2.58 -5.50 30.57
CA GLY A 20 3.36 -6.69 30.93
C GLY A 20 3.11 -7.84 29.95
N LYS A 21 3.71 -9.00 30.22
CA LYS A 21 3.57 -10.22 29.38
C LYS A 21 2.13 -10.73 29.35
N TYR A 22 1.47 -10.71 30.51
CA TYR A 22 0.09 -11.18 30.67
C TYR A 22 -0.86 -10.13 31.24
N THR A 23 -0.37 -8.95 31.61
CA THR A 23 -1.16 -7.90 32.23
C THR A 23 -1.09 -6.61 31.43
N ARG A 24 -2.17 -5.84 31.43
CA ARG A 24 -2.21 -4.50 30.88
C ARG A 24 -3.04 -3.63 31.80
N ALA A 25 -2.49 -2.49 32.21
CA ALA A 25 -3.22 -1.43 32.89
C ALA A 25 -3.19 -0.17 32.02
N SER A 26 -4.32 0.49 31.82
CA SER A 26 -4.37 1.73 31.06
C SER A 26 -5.51 2.61 31.52
N ARG A 27 -5.35 3.94 31.43
CA ARG A 27 -6.39 4.89 31.86
C ARG A 27 -7.75 4.65 31.18
N THR A 28 -7.75 4.30 29.89
CA THR A 28 -8.97 4.13 29.09
C THR A 28 -9.46 2.68 29.03
N GLY A 29 -8.57 1.70 29.13
CA GLY A 29 -8.90 0.28 29.00
C GLY A 29 -8.98 -0.48 30.32
N GLY A 30 -8.74 0.19 31.46
CA GLY A 30 -8.69 -0.42 32.78
C GLY A 30 -7.52 -1.40 32.93
N VAL A 31 -7.66 -2.32 33.88
CA VAL A 31 -6.73 -3.42 34.16
C VAL A 31 -7.28 -4.71 33.53
N SER A 32 -6.44 -5.42 32.78
CA SER A 32 -6.80 -6.67 32.13
C SER A 32 -5.65 -7.68 32.21
N ALA A 33 -6.01 -8.95 32.37
CA ALA A 33 -5.08 -10.07 32.20
C ALA A 33 -5.40 -10.81 30.90
N ARG A 34 -4.37 -11.33 30.22
CA ARG A 34 -4.46 -12.10 28.99
C ARG A 34 -3.60 -13.34 29.12
N ALA A 35 -4.18 -14.49 28.79
CA ALA A 35 -3.45 -15.72 28.52
C ALA A 35 -3.67 -16.11 27.05
N GLU A 36 -2.62 -16.53 26.35
CA GLU A 36 -2.69 -17.02 24.97
C GLU A 36 -1.95 -18.35 24.88
N LYS A 37 -2.58 -19.34 24.26
CA LYS A 37 -1.98 -20.66 23.99
C LYS A 37 -2.28 -21.07 22.56
N LYS A 38 -1.23 -21.51 21.85
CA LYS A 38 -1.34 -22.08 20.51
C LYS A 38 -1.48 -23.59 20.63
N LEU A 39 -2.59 -24.13 20.12
CA LEU A 39 -2.88 -25.56 20.04
C LEU A 39 -2.93 -25.94 18.55
N GLY A 40 -1.78 -26.36 18.02
CA GLY A 40 -1.63 -26.69 16.60
C GLY A 40 -1.97 -25.51 15.68
N ARG A 41 -3.06 -25.65 14.91
CA ARG A 41 -3.58 -24.64 13.97
C ARG A 41 -4.54 -23.63 14.60
N VAL A 42 -4.90 -23.80 15.88
CA VAL A 42 -5.85 -22.96 16.61
C VAL A 42 -5.11 -22.17 17.70
N ASN A 43 -5.34 -20.86 17.76
CA ASN A 43 -4.88 -20.01 18.84
C ASN A 43 -6.05 -19.70 19.75
N LEU A 44 -5.91 -20.03 21.03
CA LEU A 44 -6.85 -19.69 22.10
C LEU A 44 -6.30 -18.50 22.87
N THR A 45 -7.13 -17.48 23.07
CA THR A 45 -6.81 -16.32 23.89
C THR A 45 -7.94 -16.09 24.88
N ALA A 46 -7.62 -16.07 26.16
CA ALA A 46 -8.51 -15.63 27.22
C ALA A 46 -8.07 -14.25 27.68
N ASN A 47 -9.01 -13.31 27.83
CA ASN A 47 -8.75 -11.99 28.37
C ASN A 47 -9.85 -11.61 29.36
N THR A 48 -9.50 -11.09 30.53
CA THR A 48 -10.47 -10.78 31.58
C THR A 48 -11.48 -9.69 31.18
N SER A 49 -11.09 -8.74 30.32
CA SER A 49 -11.97 -7.64 29.87
C SER A 49 -12.62 -7.88 28.50
N LYS A 50 -12.04 -8.76 27.68
CA LYS A 50 -12.50 -9.02 26.29
C LYS A 50 -13.04 -10.43 26.08
N GLY A 51 -12.99 -11.30 27.08
CA GLY A 51 -13.49 -12.67 27.06
C GLY A 51 -12.59 -13.64 26.29
N LEU A 52 -13.21 -14.67 25.70
CA LEU A 52 -12.55 -15.78 25.02
C LEU A 52 -12.53 -15.56 23.51
N ARG A 53 -11.38 -15.83 22.90
CA ARG A 53 -11.18 -15.82 21.46
C ARG A 53 -10.48 -17.08 21.02
N THR A 54 -11.09 -17.78 20.07
CA THR A 54 -10.46 -18.85 19.32
C THR A 54 -10.19 -18.36 17.91
N SER A 55 -9.04 -18.69 17.32
CA SER A 55 -8.74 -18.30 15.94
C SER A 55 -7.88 -19.30 15.22
N THR A 56 -8.20 -19.58 13.97
CA THR A 56 -7.44 -20.47 13.11
C THR A 56 -7.10 -19.79 11.78
N ARG A 57 -5.90 -20.07 11.27
CA ARG A 57 -5.48 -19.62 9.95
C ARG A 57 -5.86 -20.69 8.95
N ILE A 58 -6.71 -20.35 7.98
CA ILE A 58 -7.15 -21.28 6.92
C ILE A 58 -6.15 -21.25 5.77
N ALA A 59 -5.74 -20.05 5.35
CA ALA A 59 -4.80 -19.82 4.27
C ALA A 59 -3.90 -18.63 4.60
N ASN A 60 -2.85 -18.42 3.81
CA ASN A 60 -2.03 -17.22 3.94
C ASN A 60 -2.89 -15.98 3.67
N GLY A 61 -2.92 -15.08 4.66
CA GLY A 61 -3.78 -13.89 4.64
C GLY A 61 -5.19 -14.11 5.18
N THR A 62 -5.71 -15.34 5.28
CA THR A 62 -7.08 -15.64 5.74
C THR A 62 -7.11 -16.32 7.09
N ARG A 63 -7.87 -15.75 8.02
CA ARG A 63 -8.16 -16.36 9.31
C ARG A 63 -9.65 -16.31 9.62
N VAL A 64 -10.07 -17.32 10.35
CA VAL A 64 -11.37 -17.37 11.00
C VAL A 64 -11.16 -17.30 12.50
N ALA A 65 -12.00 -16.54 13.18
CA ALA A 65 -11.97 -16.44 14.63
C ALA A 65 -13.40 -16.46 15.19
N LEU A 66 -13.55 -17.04 16.37
CA LEU A 66 -14.75 -16.91 17.19
C LEU A 66 -14.34 -16.09 18.41
N GLN A 67 -14.97 -14.93 18.63
CA GLN A 67 -14.71 -14.09 19.79
C GLN A 67 -16.01 -13.87 20.55
N ASN A 68 -16.11 -14.40 21.77
CA ASN A 68 -17.33 -14.40 22.60
C ASN A 68 -18.58 -14.80 21.80
N GLY A 69 -18.52 -15.94 21.11
CA GLY A 69 -19.62 -16.43 20.26
C GLY A 69 -19.79 -15.70 18.91
N ARG A 70 -19.06 -14.61 18.65
CA ARG A 70 -19.14 -13.87 17.37
C ARG A 70 -18.13 -14.39 16.36
N PHE A 71 -18.62 -14.91 15.25
CA PHE A 71 -17.79 -15.33 14.12
C PHE A 71 -17.17 -14.14 13.39
N GLN A 72 -15.87 -14.24 13.10
CA GLN A 72 -15.06 -13.25 12.40
C GLN A 72 -14.27 -13.93 11.28
N LEU A 73 -14.63 -13.66 10.03
CA LEU A 73 -13.80 -13.96 8.86
C LEU A 73 -12.96 -12.73 8.52
N ILE A 74 -11.64 -12.89 8.46
CA ILE A 74 -10.70 -11.80 8.16
C ILE A 74 -9.69 -12.31 7.13
N GLY A 75 -9.72 -11.73 5.93
CA GLY A 75 -8.70 -11.89 4.90
C GLY A 75 -7.91 -10.60 4.71
N ARG A 76 -6.60 -10.69 4.60
CA ARG A 76 -5.70 -9.55 4.33
C ARG A 76 -4.57 -10.02 3.43
N TRP A 77 -4.56 -9.53 2.20
CA TRP A 77 -3.55 -9.82 1.20
C TRP A 77 -2.93 -8.52 0.71
N ARG A 78 -1.63 -8.54 0.44
CA ARG A 78 -0.89 -7.42 -0.11
C ARG A 78 0.07 -7.94 -1.17
N ALA A 79 0.06 -7.28 -2.32
CA ALA A 79 0.96 -7.52 -3.43
C ALA A 79 1.51 -6.15 -3.87
N GLY A 80 2.69 -5.79 -3.38
CA GLY A 80 3.30 -4.47 -3.62
C GLY A 80 2.37 -3.32 -3.18
N PRO A 81 2.01 -2.39 -4.08
CA PRO A 81 1.11 -1.28 -3.75
C PRO A 81 -0.36 -1.71 -3.60
N PHE A 82 -0.75 -2.89 -4.08
CA PHE A 82 -2.12 -3.37 -4.02
C PHE A 82 -2.40 -4.12 -2.71
N GLY A 83 -3.55 -3.84 -2.10
CA GLY A 83 -4.02 -4.48 -0.89
C GLY A 83 -5.48 -4.89 -1.00
N LEU A 84 -5.77 -6.15 -0.71
CA LEU A 84 -7.11 -6.70 -0.63
C LEU A 84 -7.43 -7.05 0.83
N ASN A 85 -8.58 -6.59 1.32
CA ASN A 85 -9.06 -6.94 2.65
C ASN A 85 -10.46 -7.53 2.54
N LEU A 86 -10.67 -8.68 3.17
CA LEU A 86 -11.95 -9.35 3.35
C LEU A 86 -12.34 -9.28 4.83
N SER A 87 -13.61 -8.99 5.07
CA SER A 87 -14.19 -8.95 6.40
C SER A 87 -15.65 -9.42 6.36
N LYS A 88 -16.28 -9.59 7.53
CA LYS A 88 -17.71 -9.91 7.62
C LYS A 88 -18.60 -8.90 6.86
N THR A 89 -18.18 -7.64 6.74
CA THR A 89 -18.91 -6.57 6.04
C THR A 89 -18.50 -6.43 4.57
N GLY A 90 -17.82 -7.43 4.00
CA GLY A 90 -17.46 -7.49 2.60
C GLY A 90 -15.97 -7.29 2.33
N VAL A 91 -15.67 -7.15 1.03
CA VAL A 91 -14.33 -7.01 0.47
C VAL A 91 -14.00 -5.54 0.21
N SER A 92 -12.72 -5.17 0.30
CA SER A 92 -12.21 -3.87 -0.11
C SER A 92 -10.86 -4.02 -0.78
N ALA A 93 -10.67 -3.30 -1.88
CA ALA A 93 -9.43 -3.23 -2.63
C ALA A 93 -8.83 -1.83 -2.48
N SER A 94 -7.52 -1.75 -2.35
CA SER A 94 -6.81 -0.50 -2.16
C SER A 94 -5.46 -0.48 -2.85
N VAL A 95 -5.01 0.71 -3.25
CA VAL A 95 -3.70 0.97 -3.84
C VAL A 95 -2.98 2.02 -3.02
N LYS A 96 -1.72 1.73 -2.66
CA LYS A 96 -0.83 2.64 -1.96
C LYS A 96 0.11 3.32 -2.95
N ASN A 97 0.21 4.63 -2.87
CA ASN A 97 1.15 5.45 -3.62
C ASN A 97 1.98 6.31 -2.64
N LYS A 98 2.90 7.14 -3.16
CA LYS A 98 3.75 8.02 -2.34
C LYS A 98 2.92 9.02 -1.51
N ALA A 99 1.83 9.52 -2.09
CA ALA A 99 0.96 10.49 -1.45
C ALA A 99 -0.05 9.86 -0.47
N GLY A 100 -0.25 8.54 -0.43
CA GLY A 100 -1.34 7.99 0.38
C GLY A 100 -1.83 6.59 0.02
N THR A 101 -3.10 6.31 0.31
CA THR A 101 -3.75 5.02 0.02
C THR A 101 -5.18 5.26 -0.43
N PHE A 102 -5.48 4.81 -1.65
CA PHE A 102 -6.77 4.93 -2.28
C PHE A 102 -7.52 3.61 -2.11
N ASN A 103 -8.77 3.66 -1.67
CA ASN A 103 -9.63 2.48 -1.60
C ASN A 103 -10.70 2.57 -2.70
N PHE A 104 -10.74 1.57 -3.58
CA PHE A 104 -11.66 1.55 -4.72
C PHE A 104 -13.12 1.38 -4.29
N LEU A 105 -13.36 0.54 -3.28
CA LEU A 105 -14.70 0.13 -2.89
C LEU A 105 -15.27 0.97 -1.74
N LYS A 106 -14.40 1.52 -0.88
CA LYS A 106 -14.83 2.29 0.30
C LYS A 106 -14.04 3.60 0.40
N PRO A 107 -14.44 4.66 -0.33
CA PRO A 107 -13.70 5.92 -0.43
C PRO A 107 -13.45 6.62 0.90
N GLN A 108 -14.32 6.42 1.90
CA GLN A 108 -14.12 6.96 3.25
C GLN A 108 -12.88 6.43 3.97
N TYR A 109 -12.32 5.30 3.55
CA TYR A 109 -11.09 4.75 4.13
C TYR A 109 -9.83 5.13 3.33
N SER A 110 -9.95 6.00 2.33
CA SER A 110 -8.80 6.56 1.63
C SER A 110 -8.08 7.59 2.50
N SER A 111 -6.79 7.76 2.26
CA SER A 111 -5.97 8.74 2.97
C SER A 111 -4.96 9.39 2.04
N PHE A 112 -4.79 10.70 2.17
CA PHE A 112 -3.87 11.51 1.39
C PHE A 112 -2.96 12.28 2.34
N LYS A 113 -1.66 12.30 2.07
CA LYS A 113 -0.63 12.97 2.83
C LYS A 113 0.03 14.02 1.97
N PHE A 114 0.01 15.25 2.45
CA PHE A 114 0.66 16.37 1.81
C PHE A 114 1.30 17.26 2.89
N ALA A 115 2.56 17.63 2.70
CA ALA A 115 3.31 18.47 3.65
C ALA A 115 3.23 18.00 5.13
N GLY A 116 3.32 16.69 5.37
CA GLY A 116 3.24 16.11 6.73
C GLY A 116 1.82 15.89 7.27
N VAL A 117 0.82 16.59 6.73
CA VAL A 117 -0.58 16.47 7.16
C VAL A 117 -1.26 15.29 6.49
N GLN A 118 -1.89 14.41 7.28
CA GLN A 118 -2.66 13.27 6.78
C GLN A 118 -4.17 13.55 6.76
N LEU A 119 -4.70 13.83 5.58
CA LEU A 119 -6.13 13.91 5.32
C LEU A 119 -6.72 12.50 5.16
N ARG A 120 -7.93 12.28 5.70
CA ARG A 120 -8.67 11.03 5.59
C ARG A 120 -10.11 11.27 5.19
N GLY A 121 -10.75 10.26 4.61
CA GLY A 121 -12.17 10.32 4.24
C GLY A 121 -12.40 10.54 2.75
N LYS A 122 -13.63 10.89 2.38
CA LYS A 122 -14.06 11.03 0.98
C LYS A 122 -13.27 12.11 0.22
N LYS A 123 -12.95 13.23 0.88
CA LYS A 123 -12.10 14.30 0.29
C LYS A 123 -10.68 13.80 -0.04
N ALA A 124 -10.12 12.92 0.79
CA ALA A 124 -8.82 12.31 0.52
C ALA A 124 -8.85 11.39 -0.72
N ALA A 125 -9.97 10.71 -0.95
CA ALA A 125 -10.15 9.91 -2.15
C ALA A 125 -10.13 10.77 -3.43
N GLN A 126 -10.80 11.93 -3.42
CA GLN A 126 -10.80 12.87 -4.54
C GLN A 126 -9.39 13.41 -4.83
N LEU A 127 -8.68 13.87 -3.81
CA LEU A 127 -7.29 14.34 -3.97
C LEU A 127 -6.38 13.24 -4.51
N GLN A 128 -6.59 12.00 -4.07
CA GLN A 128 -5.79 10.89 -4.53
C GLN A 128 -6.09 10.49 -5.97
N LEU A 129 -7.35 10.62 -6.42
CA LEU A 129 -7.72 10.45 -7.83
C LEU A 129 -7.05 11.51 -8.71
N ILE A 130 -7.08 12.79 -8.30
CA ILE A 130 -6.41 13.88 -9.00
C ILE A 130 -4.90 13.60 -9.11
N PHE A 131 -4.27 13.22 -7.99
CA PHE A 131 -2.85 12.88 -7.98
C PHE A 131 -2.52 11.71 -8.91
N MET A 132 -3.33 10.65 -8.92
CA MET A 132 -3.14 9.53 -9.83
C MET A 132 -3.35 9.93 -11.29
N ALA A 133 -4.32 10.80 -11.60
CA ALA A 133 -4.56 11.30 -12.95
C ALA A 133 -3.37 12.13 -13.46
N ILE A 134 -2.84 13.04 -12.63
CA ILE A 134 -1.63 13.83 -12.97
C ILE A 134 -0.45 12.90 -13.23
N MET A 135 -0.23 11.87 -12.39
CA MET A 135 0.81 10.89 -12.64
C MET A 135 0.60 10.23 -14.01
N VAL A 136 -0.58 9.67 -14.28
CA VAL A 136 -0.86 9.02 -15.57
C VAL A 136 -0.59 9.95 -16.75
N ALA A 137 -1.00 11.21 -16.68
CA ALA A 137 -0.74 12.20 -17.72
C ALA A 137 0.77 12.41 -17.96
N VAL A 138 1.55 12.59 -16.89
CA VAL A 138 3.02 12.73 -16.99
C VAL A 138 3.67 11.47 -17.59
N TRP A 139 3.20 10.29 -17.19
CA TRP A 139 3.68 9.02 -17.73
C TRP A 139 3.36 8.89 -19.22
N LEU A 140 2.15 9.27 -19.66
CA LEU A 140 1.75 9.27 -21.07
C LEU A 140 2.58 10.25 -21.90
N VAL A 141 2.80 11.47 -21.42
CA VAL A 141 3.64 12.47 -22.12
C VAL A 141 5.08 11.95 -22.24
N THR A 142 5.64 11.43 -21.14
CA THR A 142 7.01 10.90 -21.14
C THR A 142 7.14 9.69 -22.07
N PHE A 143 6.15 8.79 -22.06
CA PHE A 143 6.10 7.63 -22.94
C PHE A 143 5.97 8.05 -24.40
N GLY A 144 5.07 8.98 -24.72
CA GLY A 144 4.88 9.51 -26.06
C GLY A 144 6.14 10.18 -26.61
N PHE A 145 6.83 10.98 -25.79
CA PHE A 145 8.10 11.58 -26.18
C PHE A 145 9.18 10.52 -26.46
N ARG A 146 9.33 9.53 -25.57
CA ARG A 146 10.27 8.42 -25.77
C ARG A 146 9.96 7.62 -27.02
N LEU A 147 8.68 7.38 -27.28
CA LEU A 147 8.22 6.68 -28.48
C LEU A 147 8.52 7.50 -29.75
N ALA A 148 8.29 8.80 -29.74
CA ALA A 148 8.62 9.68 -30.85
C ALA A 148 10.12 9.70 -31.16
N VAL A 149 10.97 9.83 -30.12
CA VAL A 149 12.43 9.75 -30.26
C VAL A 149 12.84 8.38 -30.79
N PHE A 150 12.25 7.30 -30.29
CA PHE A 150 12.53 5.95 -30.78
C PHE A 150 12.18 5.79 -32.25
N LEU A 151 10.99 6.23 -32.68
CA LEU A 151 10.56 6.17 -34.08
C LEU A 151 11.43 7.06 -34.98
N PHE A 152 11.83 8.24 -34.50
CA PHE A 152 12.76 9.10 -35.21
C PHE A 152 14.08 8.37 -35.47
N TRP A 153 14.70 7.79 -34.44
CA TRP A 153 15.95 7.03 -34.60
C TRP A 153 15.78 5.78 -35.47
N LEU A 154 14.64 5.09 -35.36
CA LEU A 154 14.31 3.91 -36.15
C LEU A 154 14.28 4.22 -37.65
N ILE A 155 13.85 5.41 -38.05
CA ILE A 155 13.80 5.86 -39.45
C ILE A 155 15.12 6.52 -39.87
N PHE A 156 15.68 7.37 -39.01
CA PHE A 156 16.86 8.16 -39.30
C PHE A 156 18.10 7.27 -39.54
N LEU A 157 18.31 6.23 -38.73
CA LEU A 157 19.50 5.38 -38.85
C LEU A 157 19.57 4.63 -40.19
N PRO A 158 18.53 3.90 -40.65
CA PRO A 158 18.55 3.26 -41.97
C PRO A 158 18.76 4.25 -43.12
N VAL A 159 18.13 5.42 -43.05
CA VAL A 159 18.28 6.46 -44.09
C VAL A 159 19.73 6.96 -44.15
N MET A 160 20.35 7.23 -43.00
CA MET A 160 21.75 7.65 -42.92
C MET A 160 22.70 6.56 -43.42
N VAL A 161 22.50 5.31 -43.02
CA VAL A 161 23.31 4.18 -43.49
C VAL A 161 23.20 4.05 -45.02
N PHE A 162 21.99 4.13 -45.56
CA PHE A 162 21.79 4.07 -47.01
C PHE A 162 22.46 5.23 -47.73
N TRP A 163 22.36 6.45 -47.19
CA TRP A 163 23.02 7.62 -47.73
C TRP A 163 24.55 7.47 -47.75
N ASP A 164 25.14 7.04 -46.64
CA ASP A 164 26.58 6.82 -46.52
C ASP A 164 27.07 5.73 -47.50
N MET A 165 26.29 4.66 -47.70
CA MET A 165 26.58 3.63 -48.71
C MET A 165 26.60 4.22 -50.13
N VAL A 166 25.62 5.05 -50.48
CA VAL A 166 25.53 5.70 -51.80
C VAL A 166 26.69 6.68 -52.01
N VAL A 167 26.97 7.55 -51.03
CA VAL A 167 28.08 8.51 -51.10
C VAL A 167 29.43 7.80 -51.18
N GLY A 168 29.63 6.76 -50.36
CA GLY A 168 30.84 5.93 -50.38
C GLY A 168 31.05 5.26 -51.74
N PHE A 169 29.99 4.69 -52.33
CA PHE A 169 30.03 4.09 -53.66
C PHE A 169 30.41 5.11 -54.75
N VAL A 170 29.77 6.29 -54.75
CA VAL A 170 30.06 7.35 -55.73
C VAL A 170 31.51 7.85 -55.62
N ARG A 171 32.03 8.01 -54.40
CA ARG A 171 33.42 8.43 -54.17
C ARG A 171 34.41 7.36 -54.65
N GLY A 172 34.19 6.10 -54.28
CA GLY A 172 35.04 4.99 -54.74
C GLY A 172 35.08 4.86 -56.27
N PHE A 173 33.93 5.05 -56.94
CA PHE A 173 33.86 5.02 -58.40
C PHE A 173 34.65 6.17 -59.06
N ARG A 174 34.73 7.34 -58.41
CA ARG A 174 35.52 8.49 -58.91
C ARG A 174 37.03 8.32 -58.72
N GLU A 175 37.48 7.62 -57.69
CA GLU A 175 38.92 7.39 -57.44
C GLU A 175 39.51 6.26 -58.28
N THR A 176 38.67 5.37 -58.82
CA THR A 176 39.12 4.24 -59.65
C THR A 176 39.26 4.61 -61.14
N ARG A 177 38.90 5.84 -61.52
CA ARG A 177 38.86 6.33 -62.90
C ARG A 177 39.89 7.43 -63.11
#